data_AF-A0AB36SRW7-F1
#
_entry.id   AF-A0AB36SRW7-F1
#
_cell.length_a   1.000
_cell.length_b   1.000
_cell.length_c   1.000
_cell.angle_alpha   90.00
_cell.angle_beta   90.00
_cell.angle_gamma   90.00
#
_symmetry.space_group_name_H-M   'P 1'
#
loop_
_entity.id
_entity.type
_entity.pdbx_description
1 polymer ?
#
loop_
_entity_poly.entity_id
_entity_poly.type
_entity_poly.pdbx_seq_one_letter_code
_entity_poly.pdbx_strand_id
1 'polypeptide(L)'
;MNHDKHDLLLLDGMLRDLKEDKKQELWIVGNNLKYAEETWKRIKIHFGTTHVIPRFISNSSFSLDGLNPMNARIVLLDRWWKNKNAVNLLKHFIPLARQCRQISNI
;
A
#
# COMPACT_ATOMS: atom_id res chain seq x y z
N MET A 1 3.41 -10.80 20.64
CA MET A 1 2.77 -9.49 20.88
C MET A 1 3.82 -8.38 20.83
N ASN A 2 4.19 -7.89 19.65
CA ASN A 2 4.97 -6.64 19.48
C ASN A 2 5.17 -6.24 18.00
N HIS A 3 5.05 -7.20 17.07
CA HIS A 3 5.17 -6.93 15.63
C HIS A 3 4.10 -5.97 15.11
N ASP A 4 2.84 -6.14 15.52
CA ASP A 4 1.75 -5.26 15.06
C ASP A 4 1.98 -3.79 15.45
N LYS A 5 2.46 -3.53 16.66
CA LYS A 5 2.80 -2.15 17.09
C LYS A 5 3.94 -1.57 16.28
N HIS A 6 4.94 -2.39 15.94
CA HIS A 6 6.08 -1.95 15.15
C HIS A 6 5.67 -1.65 13.70
N ASP A 7 4.81 -2.48 13.10
CA ASP A 7 4.30 -2.27 11.75
C ASP A 7 3.43 -1.01 11.66
N LEU A 8 2.62 -0.74 12.70
CA LEU A 8 1.84 0.50 12.80
C LEU A 8 2.73 1.75 12.94
N LEU A 9 3.80 1.68 13.73
CA LEU A 9 4.76 2.79 13.86
C LEU A 9 5.48 3.07 12.54
N LEU A 10 5.87 2.01 11.82
CA LEU A 10 6.47 2.14 10.50
C LEU A 10 5.48 2.72 9.48
N LEU A 11 4.21 2.31 9.54
CA LEU A 11 3.15 2.87 8.70
C LEU A 11 2.94 4.35 8.99
N ASP A 12 2.89 4.79 10.26
CA ASP A 12 2.76 6.21 10.62
C ASP A 12 3.90 7.04 10.03
N GLY A 13 5.15 6.60 10.23
CA GLY A 13 6.31 7.28 9.66
C GLY A 13 6.24 7.38 8.13
N MET A 14 5.84 6.28 7.47
CA MET A 14 5.67 6.25 6.02
C MET A 14 4.60 7.24 5.53
N LEU A 15 3.47 7.35 6.22
CA LEU A 15 2.38 8.28 5.89
C LEU A 15 2.76 9.75 6.12
N ARG A 16 3.64 10.02 7.09
CA ARG A 16 4.21 11.35 7.32
C ARG A 16 5.16 11.75 6.19
N ASP A 17 6.06 10.88 5.78
CA ASP A 17 6.99 11.18 4.67
C ASP A 17 6.25 11.46 3.34
N LEU A 18 5.15 10.75 3.09
CA LEU A 18 4.29 10.97 1.92
C LEU A 18 3.66 12.38 1.91
N LYS A 19 3.54 13.02 3.08
CA LYS A 19 3.12 14.43 3.18
C LYS A 19 4.17 15.39 2.64
N GLU A 20 5.45 15.07 2.85
CA GLU A 20 6.57 15.94 2.57
C GLU A 20 7.01 15.84 1.11
N ASP A 21 6.93 14.66 0.50
CA ASP A 21 7.28 14.43 -0.90
C ASP A 21 6.06 14.10 -1.78
N LYS A 22 5.52 15.14 -2.43
CA LYS A 22 4.36 15.04 -3.34
C LYS A 22 4.62 14.21 -4.59
N LYS A 23 5.86 13.83 -4.91
CA LYS A 23 6.17 12.95 -6.05
C LYS A 23 5.99 11.48 -5.71
N GLN A 24 5.92 11.14 -4.43
CA GLN A 24 5.74 9.76 -3.98
C GLN A 24 4.26 9.37 -4.00
N GLU A 25 4.00 8.15 -4.43
CA GLU A 25 2.65 7.58 -4.45
C GLU A 25 2.53 6.48 -3.38
N LEU A 26 1.38 6.43 -2.71
CA LEU A 26 1.02 5.29 -1.86
C LEU A 26 0.21 4.29 -2.68
N TRP A 27 0.66 3.05 -2.78
CA TRP A 27 -0.09 1.98 -3.42
C TRP A 27 -0.58 0.99 -2.37
N ILE A 28 -1.86 0.63 -2.44
CA ILE A 28 -2.47 -0.34 -1.54
C ILE A 28 -2.89 -1.55 -2.35
N VAL A 29 -2.35 -2.71 -1.98
CA VAL A 29 -2.62 -3.98 -2.63
C VAL A 29 -3.36 -4.88 -1.65
N GLY A 30 -4.64 -5.15 -1.94
CA GLY A 30 -5.44 -6.13 -1.22
C GLY A 30 -5.89 -7.27 -2.13
N ASN A 31 -6.59 -8.25 -1.56
CA ASN A 31 -7.16 -9.35 -2.35
C ASN A 31 -8.19 -8.85 -3.39
N ASN A 32 -8.94 -7.81 -3.03
CA ASN A 32 -9.92 -7.14 -3.86
C ASN A 32 -10.02 -5.66 -3.48
N LEU A 33 -10.60 -4.86 -4.38
CA LEU A 33 -10.68 -3.41 -4.24
C LEU A 33 -11.46 -3.00 -2.97
N LYS A 34 -12.64 -3.59 -2.73
CA LYS A 34 -13.50 -3.27 -1.59
C LYS A 34 -12.77 -3.48 -0.25
N TYR A 35 -12.09 -4.61 -0.09
CA TYR A 35 -11.30 -4.91 1.09
C TYR A 35 -10.17 -3.90 1.30
N ALA A 36 -9.48 -3.53 0.21
CA ALA A 36 -8.40 -2.54 0.28
C ALA A 36 -8.92 -1.15 0.69
N GLU A 37 -10.06 -0.73 0.14
CA GLU A 37 -10.70 0.54 0.50
C GLU A 37 -11.20 0.57 1.95
N GLU A 38 -11.84 -0.50 2.41
CA GLU A 38 -12.30 -0.61 3.80
C GLU A 38 -11.13 -0.57 4.80
N THR A 39 -10.05 -1.28 4.50
CA THR A 39 -8.84 -1.26 5.33
C THR A 39 -8.20 0.12 5.32
N TRP A 40 -8.14 0.79 4.17
CA TRP A 40 -7.65 2.17 4.08
C TRP A 40 -8.49 3.16 4.88
N LYS A 41 -9.82 3.00 4.90
CA LYS A 41 -10.69 3.83 5.76
C LYS A 41 -10.30 3.70 7.23
N ARG A 42 -10.02 2.48 7.70
CA ARG A 42 -9.56 2.23 9.08
C ARG A 42 -8.19 2.87 9.34
N ILE A 43 -7.23 2.72 8.41
CA ILE A 43 -5.92 3.37 8.47
C ILE A 43 -6.07 4.89 8.62
N LYS A 44 -6.88 5.53 7.76
CA LYS A 44 -7.09 6.98 7.82
C LYS A 44 -7.67 7.44 9.15
N ILE A 45 -8.65 6.71 9.69
CA ILE A 45 -9.26 7.02 10.98
C ILE A 45 -8.22 6.87 12.11
N HIS A 46 -7.44 5.78 12.08
CA HIS A 46 -6.45 5.48 13.10
C HIS A 46 -5.33 6.52 13.17
N PHE A 47 -4.79 6.93 12.03
CA PHE A 47 -3.66 7.89 11.95
C PHE A 47 -4.09 9.34 11.71
N GLY A 48 -5.39 9.64 11.58
CA GLY A 48 -5.88 10.97 11.24
C GLY A 48 -5.35 11.51 9.90
N THR A 49 -4.96 10.63 8.97
CA THR A 49 -4.31 11.02 7.71
C THR A 49 -5.36 11.43 6.67
N THR A 50 -5.33 12.70 6.26
CA THR A 50 -6.24 13.27 5.23
C THR A 50 -5.53 13.69 3.95
N HIS A 51 -4.20 13.83 3.98
CA HIS A 51 -3.38 14.32 2.87
C HIS A 51 -2.93 13.25 1.88
N VAL A 52 -3.03 11.97 2.24
CA VAL A 52 -2.60 10.86 1.38
C VAL A 52 -3.78 10.31 0.59
N ILE A 53 -3.65 10.33 -0.74
CA ILE A 53 -4.59 9.70 -1.67
C ILE A 53 -3.91 8.44 -2.19
N PRO A 54 -4.32 7.24 -1.74
CA PRO A 54 -3.70 6.01 -2.22
C PRO A 54 -4.23 5.63 -3.61
N ARG A 55 -3.39 4.94 -4.36
CA ARG A 55 -3.77 4.16 -5.53
C ARG A 55 -4.08 2.73 -5.09
N PHE A 56 -5.29 2.26 -5.35
CA PHE A 56 -5.65 0.87 -5.07
C PHE A 56 -5.33 -0.02 -6.27
N ILE A 57 -4.48 -1.02 -6.07
CA ILE A 57 -4.17 -2.00 -7.11
C ILE A 57 -5.26 -3.07 -7.11
N SER A 58 -6.19 -2.94 -8.06
CA SER A 58 -7.30 -3.87 -8.22
C SER A 58 -6.88 -5.17 -8.92
N ASN A 59 -7.83 -6.08 -9.14
CA ASN A 59 -7.62 -7.30 -9.91
C ASN A 59 -7.69 -7.08 -11.43
N SER A 60 -7.81 -5.82 -11.89
CA SER A 60 -7.78 -5.50 -13.32
C SER A 60 -6.37 -5.66 -13.86
N SER A 61 -6.23 -6.30 -15.02
CA SER A 61 -4.94 -6.49 -15.71
C SER A 61 -4.24 -5.17 -16.04
N PHE A 62 -5.03 -4.11 -16.26
CA PHE A 62 -4.54 -2.76 -16.61
C PHE A 62 -4.18 -1.91 -15.39
N SER A 63 -4.36 -2.42 -14.17
CA SER A 63 -4.15 -1.62 -12.94
C SER A 63 -2.69 -1.24 -12.69
N LEU A 64 -1.76 -1.87 -13.40
CA LEU A 64 -0.32 -1.63 -13.30
C LEU A 64 0.28 -0.90 -14.51
N ASP A 65 -0.51 -0.69 -15.57
CA ASP A 65 -0.01 -0.13 -16.82
C ASP A 65 0.36 1.35 -16.66
N GLY A 66 1.54 1.72 -17.15
CA GLY A 66 2.06 3.09 -17.07
C GLY A 66 2.47 3.55 -15.66
N LEU A 67 2.43 2.66 -14.66
CA LEU A 67 2.84 3.01 -13.31
C LEU A 67 4.37 2.97 -13.15
N ASN A 68 4.92 3.95 -12.41
CA ASN A 68 6.34 4.00 -12.07
C ASN A 68 6.58 3.53 -10.62
N PRO A 69 7.10 2.31 -10.39
CA PRO A 69 7.35 1.81 -9.04
C PRO A 69 8.41 2.60 -8.27
N MET A 70 9.34 3.30 -8.90
CA MET A 70 10.47 3.97 -8.22
C MET A 70 10.03 5.04 -7.21
N ASN A 71 8.85 5.63 -7.41
CA ASN A 71 8.26 6.61 -6.50
C ASN A 71 7.17 5.99 -5.59
N ALA A 72 6.91 4.70 -5.73
CA ALA A 72 5.83 4.02 -5.00
C ALA A 72 6.29 3.56 -3.63
N ARG A 73 5.45 3.82 -2.63
CA ARG A 73 5.44 3.12 -1.34
C ARG A 73 4.28 2.14 -1.36
N ILE A 74 4.58 0.86 -1.26
CA ILE A 74 3.60 -0.21 -1.42
C ILE A 74 3.20 -0.76 -0.05
N VAL A 75 1.90 -0.82 0.20
CA VAL A 75 1.30 -1.49 1.36
C VAL A 75 0.55 -2.73 0.87
N LEU A 76 1.01 -3.88 1.32
CA LEU A 76 0.42 -5.19 1.05
C LEU A 76 -0.50 -5.56 2.22
N LEU A 77 -1.80 -5.72 1.95
CA LEU A 77 -2.79 -6.10 2.96
C LEU A 77 -2.97 -7.63 3.04
N ASP A 78 -3.70 -8.13 4.03
CA ASP A 78 -3.94 -9.56 4.15
C ASP A 78 -4.46 -10.18 2.83
N ARG A 79 -3.89 -11.34 2.49
CA ARG A 79 -4.17 -12.10 1.26
C ARG A 79 -3.94 -11.30 -0.03
N TRP A 80 -3.06 -10.30 -0.03
CA TRP A 80 -2.66 -9.57 -1.25
C TRP A 80 -2.18 -10.51 -2.37
N TRP A 81 -1.60 -11.66 -2.03
CA TRP A 81 -1.14 -12.67 -3.00
C TRP A 81 -2.29 -13.32 -3.79
N LYS A 82 -3.55 -13.15 -3.36
CA LYS A 82 -4.73 -13.56 -4.14
C LYS A 82 -5.10 -12.55 -5.22
N ASN A 83 -4.47 -11.38 -5.25
CA ASN A 83 -4.67 -10.41 -6.31
C ASN A 83 -4.14 -10.98 -7.63
N LYS A 84 -4.88 -10.82 -8.73
CA LYS A 84 -4.47 -11.33 -10.05
C LYS A 84 -3.13 -10.76 -10.50
N ASN A 85 -2.80 -9.56 -10.05
CA ASN A 85 -1.55 -8.87 -10.36
C ASN A 85 -0.41 -9.20 -9.39
N ALA A 86 -0.61 -10.07 -8.38
CA ALA A 86 0.39 -10.35 -7.36
C ALA A 86 1.73 -10.84 -7.94
N VAL A 87 1.70 -11.70 -8.96
CA VAL A 87 2.92 -12.19 -9.62
C VAL A 87 3.65 -11.05 -10.32
N ASN A 88 2.93 -10.17 -11.02
CA ASN A 88 3.51 -9.04 -11.72
C ASN A 88 4.10 -8.02 -10.71
N LEU A 89 3.36 -7.72 -9.65
CA LEU A 89 3.82 -6.90 -8.53
C LEU A 89 5.13 -7.43 -7.93
N LEU A 90 5.18 -8.72 -7.60
CA LEU A 90 6.36 -9.39 -7.02
C LEU A 90 7.58 -9.32 -7.93
N LYS A 91 7.39 -9.56 -9.23
CA LYS A 91 8.51 -9.66 -10.17
C LYS A 91 9.03 -8.30 -10.64
N HIS A 92 8.15 -7.32 -10.83
CA HIS A 92 8.48 -6.11 -11.58
C HIS A 92 8.30 -4.81 -10.81
N PHE A 93 7.44 -4.76 -9.79
CA PHE A 93 7.13 -3.50 -9.09
C PHE A 93 7.73 -3.44 -7.70
N ILE A 94 7.52 -4.46 -6.86
CA ILE A 94 8.03 -4.51 -5.49
C ILE A 94 9.56 -4.35 -5.43
N PRO A 95 10.36 -5.00 -6.30
CA PRO A 95 11.82 -4.83 -6.28
C PRO A 95 12.29 -3.41 -6.62
N LEU A 96 11.48 -2.65 -7.37
CA LEU A 96 11.78 -1.27 -7.78
C LEU A 96 11.11 -0.24 -6.87
N ALA A 97 10.24 -0.68 -5.97
CA ALA A 97 9.51 0.22 -5.08
C ALA A 97 10.44 0.90 -4.10
N ARG A 98 10.20 2.19 -3.82
CA ARG A 98 10.94 2.94 -2.79
C ARG A 98 10.81 2.26 -1.43
N GLN A 99 9.63 1.71 -1.15
CA GLN A 99 9.36 0.96 0.06
C GLN A 99 8.24 -0.03 -0.18
N CYS A 100 8.30 -1.20 0.46
CA CYS A 100 7.22 -2.17 0.48
C CYS A 100 7.04 -2.71 1.91
N ARG A 101 5.79 -2.75 2.40
CA ARG A 101 5.45 -3.25 3.73
C ARG A 101 4.19 -4.09 3.67
N GLN A 102 4.16 -5.20 4.41
CA GLN A 102 2.95 -5.98 4.60
C GLN A 102 2.32 -5.62 5.94
N ILE A 103 1.00 -5.44 5.94
CA ILE A 103 0.19 -5.15 7.12
C ILE A 103 -0.86 -6.24 7.23
N SER A 104 -0.79 -6.98 8.33
CA SER A 104 -1.62 -8.16 8.54
C SER A 104 -2.90 -7.83 9.28
N ASN A 105 -2.91 -6.80 10.14
CA ASN A 105 -4.10 -6.37 10.86
C ASN A 105 -4.01 -4.89 11.30
N ILE A 106 -5.15 -4.20 11.35
CA ILE A 106 -5.36 -2.83 11.87
C ILE A 106 -6.63 -2.78 12.68
#